data_AF-A0A176S0R4-F1
#
_entry.id   AF-A0A176S0R4-F1
#
_cell.length_a   1.000
_cell.length_b   1.000
_cell.length_c   1.000
_cell.angle_alpha   90.00
_cell.angle_beta   90.00
_cell.angle_gamma   90.00
#
_symmetry.space_group_name_H-M   'P 1'
#
loop_
_entity.id
_entity.type
_entity.pdbx_description
1 polymer ?
#
loop_
_entity_poly.entity_id
_entity_poly.type
_entity_poly.pdbx_seq_one_letter_code
_entity_poly.pdbx_strand_id
1 'polypeptide(L)'
;MSYADHVGFRCGTCYEYPVYDVVECQQLKLRERPLVAMECSVIDERYMGLGVGKEAFDEFQRLKTTCQQFKGDFTLLWHNYRFVDPTETEFYKTVVGRPR
;
A
#
# COMPACT_ATOMS: atom_id res chain seq x y z
N MET A 1 -3.61 10.76 -9.10
CA MET A 1 -2.98 9.44 -8.93
C MET A 1 -4.05 8.36 -9.01
N SER A 2 -4.50 8.03 -10.22
CA SER A 2 -5.66 7.18 -10.48
C SER A 2 -5.22 5.89 -11.16
N TYR A 3 -4.96 4.87 -10.35
CA TYR A 3 -4.86 3.48 -10.81
C TYR A 3 -5.25 2.55 -9.67
N ALA A 4 -6.45 2.74 -9.12
CA ALA A 4 -6.90 2.02 -7.93
C ALA A 4 -7.07 0.51 -8.14
N ASP A 5 -7.02 0.05 -9.39
CA ASP A 5 -7.25 -1.34 -9.79
C ASP A 5 -6.20 -2.32 -9.26
N HIS A 6 -4.96 -1.85 -8.99
CA HIS A 6 -3.89 -2.70 -8.46
C HIS A 6 -3.03 -2.01 -7.39
N VAL A 7 -2.58 -2.82 -6.43
CA VAL A 7 -1.55 -2.46 -5.44
C VAL A 7 -0.13 -2.70 -5.97
N GLY A 8 0.86 -2.10 -5.32
CA GLY A 8 2.27 -2.30 -5.62
C GLY A 8 3.07 -1.02 -5.80
N PHE A 9 4.26 -1.17 -6.38
CA PHE A 9 5.28 -0.12 -6.48
C PHE A 9 5.07 0.73 -7.73
N ARG A 10 4.07 1.62 -7.72
CA ARG A 10 3.74 2.47 -8.89
C ARG A 10 4.88 3.38 -9.32
N CYS A 11 5.67 3.85 -8.36
CA CYS A 11 6.87 4.64 -8.61
C CYS A 11 8.10 3.75 -8.84
N GLY A 12 7.95 2.43 -8.96
CA GLY A 12 9.05 1.46 -9.07
C GLY A 12 9.91 1.34 -7.81
N THR A 13 9.49 1.95 -6.69
CA THR A 13 10.29 2.06 -5.47
C THR A 13 9.42 1.96 -4.22
N CYS A 14 10.03 1.50 -3.13
CA CYS A 14 9.50 1.53 -1.77
C CYS A 14 10.25 2.54 -0.87
N TYR A 15 11.09 3.40 -1.46
CA TYR A 15 11.82 4.43 -0.75
C TYR A 15 11.19 5.79 -0.97
N GLU A 16 11.31 6.67 0.02
CA GLU A 16 11.08 8.08 -0.20
C GLU A 16 12.12 8.67 -1.15
N TYR A 17 11.69 9.53 -2.07
CA TYR A 17 12.55 10.20 -3.01
C TYR A 17 12.25 11.71 -3.05
N PRO A 18 13.23 12.56 -3.40
CA PRO A 18 12.98 13.97 -3.56
C PRO A 18 12.10 14.23 -4.79
N VAL A 19 11.20 15.19 -4.69
CA VAL A 19 10.38 15.62 -5.83
C VAL A 19 11.23 16.52 -6.74
N TYR A 20 11.03 16.39 -8.05
CA TYR A 20 11.73 17.15 -9.07
C TYR A 20 10.77 18.08 -9.81
N ASP A 21 11.13 19.35 -9.90
CA ASP A 21 10.45 20.32 -10.75
C ASP A 21 11.02 20.21 -12.16
N VAL A 22 10.21 19.72 -13.09
CA VAL A 22 10.59 19.53 -14.50
C VAL A 22 10.63 20.83 -15.30
N VAL A 23 9.96 21.90 -14.83
CA VAL A 23 9.94 23.20 -15.51
C VAL A 23 11.21 23.97 -15.15
N GLU A 24 11.53 24.01 -13.87
CA GLU A 24 12.72 24.71 -13.35
C GLU A 24 13.99 23.83 -13.34
N CYS A 25 13.86 22.56 -13.75
CA CYS A 25 14.95 21.57 -13.79
C CYS A 25 15.72 21.45 -12.46
N GLN A 26 15.01 21.49 -11.33
CA GLN A 26 15.64 21.46 -10.01
C GLN A 26 14.94 20.50 -9.04
N GLN A 27 15.73 19.97 -8.11
CA GLN A 27 15.21 19.17 -7.01
C GLN A 27 14.57 20.08 -5.95
N LEU A 28 13.33 19.78 -5.57
CA LEU A 28 12.63 20.51 -4.50
C LEU A 28 13.06 20.00 -3.11
N LYS A 29 12.91 20.86 -2.10
CA LYS A 29 13.09 20.49 -0.68
C LYS A 29 11.83 19.80 -0.14
N LEU A 30 11.27 18.88 -0.92
CA LEU A 30 10.08 18.08 -0.66
C LEU A 30 10.42 16.61 -0.93
N ARG A 31 10.01 15.71 -0.03
CA ARG A 31 10.12 14.27 -0.22
C ARG A 31 8.75 13.68 -0.47
N GLU A 32 8.64 12.83 -1.48
CA GLU A 32 7.45 12.02 -1.72
C GLU A 32 7.67 10.64 -1.11
N ARG A 33 6.66 10.19 -0.34
CA ARG A 33 6.58 8.83 0.15
C ARG A 33 5.54 8.07 -0.69
N PRO A 34 5.95 7.13 -1.55
CA PRO A 34 5.02 6.46 -2.46
C PRO A 34 4.04 5.60 -1.67
N LEU A 35 2.78 5.56 -2.12
CA LEU A 35 1.77 4.64 -1.62
C LEU A 35 1.99 3.25 -2.22
N VAL A 36 2.16 2.22 -1.38
CA VAL A 36 2.39 0.84 -1.80
C VAL A 36 1.07 0.07 -1.89
N ALA A 37 0.20 0.20 -0.90
CA ALA A 37 -1.08 -0.48 -0.88
C ALA A 37 -2.20 0.41 -0.34
N MET A 38 -3.37 0.31 -0.98
CA MET A 38 -4.64 0.78 -0.45
C MET A 38 -5.47 -0.46 -0.17
N GLU A 39 -6.15 -0.54 0.97
CA GLU A 39 -6.94 -1.72 1.31
C GLU A 39 -7.96 -2.06 0.22
N CYS A 40 -8.63 -1.03 -0.29
CA CYS A 40 -9.86 -1.28 -1.04
C CYS A 40 -9.49 -1.79 -2.43
N SER A 41 -8.32 -1.39 -2.95
CA SER A 41 -7.70 -2.00 -4.14
C SER A 41 -7.57 -3.51 -4.02
N VAL A 42 -7.25 -4.04 -2.83
CA VAL A 42 -7.12 -5.49 -2.60
C VAL A 42 -8.49 -6.14 -2.40
N ILE A 43 -9.33 -5.52 -1.57
CA ILE A 43 -10.53 -6.16 -1.01
C ILE A 43 -11.76 -6.00 -1.94
N ASP A 44 -12.00 -4.82 -2.49
CA ASP A 44 -13.24 -4.52 -3.21
C ASP A 44 -13.31 -5.24 -4.55
N GLU A 45 -14.48 -5.79 -4.89
CA GLU A 45 -14.76 -6.46 -6.17
C GLU A 45 -14.50 -5.60 -7.40
N ARG A 46 -14.65 -4.27 -7.28
CA ARG A 46 -14.40 -3.33 -8.38
C ARG A 46 -12.91 -3.16 -8.73
N TYR A 47 -12.01 -3.71 -7.92
CA TYR A 47 -10.56 -3.66 -8.11
C TYR A 47 -10.01 -5.09 -8.20
N MET A 48 -9.19 -5.53 -7.25
CA MET A 48 -8.64 -6.90 -7.26
C MET A 48 -9.62 -7.95 -6.73
N GLY A 49 -10.63 -7.56 -5.95
CA GLY A 49 -11.70 -8.46 -5.50
C GLY A 49 -11.27 -9.65 -4.65
N LEU A 50 -10.15 -9.54 -3.92
CA LEU A 50 -9.62 -10.65 -3.11
C LEU A 50 -10.34 -10.84 -1.76
N GLY A 51 -11.29 -9.96 -1.44
CA GLY A 51 -12.05 -10.01 -0.19
C GLY A 51 -11.14 -9.90 1.03
N VAL A 52 -11.54 -10.56 2.13
CA VAL A 52 -10.83 -10.55 3.43
C VAL A 52 -10.31 -11.93 3.82
N GLY A 53 -9.82 -12.66 2.82
CA GLY A 53 -9.32 -14.02 2.97
C GLY A 53 -7.80 -14.17 2.89
N LYS A 54 -7.36 -15.42 2.72
CA LYS A 54 -5.94 -15.77 2.59
C LYS A 54 -5.27 -15.07 1.40
N GLU A 55 -5.96 -14.93 0.27
CA GLU A 55 -5.42 -14.30 -0.94
C GLU A 55 -5.07 -12.83 -0.72
N ALA A 56 -5.97 -12.09 -0.07
CA ALA A 56 -5.72 -10.70 0.31
C ALA A 56 -4.55 -10.60 1.30
N PHE A 57 -4.50 -11.48 2.31
CA PHE A 57 -3.40 -11.53 3.27
C PHE A 57 -2.06 -11.80 2.58
N ASP A 58 -2.00 -12.80 1.71
CA ASP A 58 -0.79 -13.18 0.98
C ASP A 58 -0.29 -12.03 0.10
N GLU A 59 -1.20 -11.27 -0.52
CA GLU A 59 -0.84 -10.09 -1.33
C GLU A 59 -0.24 -8.97 -0.48
N PHE A 60 -0.82 -8.66 0.69
CA PHE A 60 -0.20 -7.71 1.63
C PHE A 60 1.15 -8.21 2.15
N GLN A 61 1.27 -9.50 2.48
CA GLN A 61 2.53 -10.09 2.91
C GLN A 61 3.60 -10.00 1.83
N ARG A 62 3.26 -10.33 0.57
CA ARG A 62 4.17 -10.21 -0.56
C ARG A 62 4.75 -8.79 -0.67
N LEU A 63 3.91 -7.77 -0.56
CA LEU A 63 4.34 -6.36 -0.59
C LEU A 63 5.24 -6.01 0.61
N LYS A 64 4.84 -6.43 1.82
CA LYS A 64 5.62 -6.21 3.05
C LYS A 64 7.00 -6.87 2.98
N THR A 65 7.06 -8.14 2.60
CA THR A 65 8.31 -8.89 2.45
C THR A 65 9.21 -8.23 1.40
N THR A 66 8.63 -7.74 0.30
CA THR A 66 9.39 -6.98 -0.70
C THR A 66 9.98 -5.71 -0.10
N CYS A 67 9.20 -4.87 0.57
CA CYS A 67 9.71 -3.68 1.26
C CYS A 67 10.82 -4.04 2.27
N GLN A 68 10.64 -5.10 3.05
CA GLN A 68 11.64 -5.56 4.03
C GLN A 68 12.94 -6.04 3.37
N GLN A 69 12.85 -6.81 2.29
CA GLN A 69 14.01 -7.30 1.53
C GLN A 69 14.88 -6.14 1.05
N PHE A 70 14.24 -5.06 0.60
CA PHE A 70 14.90 -3.86 0.12
C PHE A 70 15.18 -2.85 1.25
N LYS A 71 14.78 -3.11 2.50
CA LYS A 71 14.86 -2.15 3.62
C LYS A 71 14.16 -0.81 3.30
N GLY A 72 13.09 -0.85 2.53
CA GLY A 72 12.23 0.30 2.27
C GLY A 72 10.98 0.30 3.12
N ASP A 73 10.09 1.25 2.84
CA ASP A 73 8.88 1.50 3.59
C ASP A 73 7.68 0.79 2.96
N PHE A 74 6.90 0.10 3.80
CA PHE A 74 5.57 -0.37 3.41
C PHE A 74 4.53 0.66 3.86
N THR A 75 3.91 1.33 2.90
CA THR A 75 2.89 2.35 3.15
C THR A 75 1.50 1.81 2.83
N LEU A 76 0.61 1.93 3.80
CA LEU A 76 -0.76 1.46 3.72
C LEU A 76 -1.70 2.66 3.88
N LEU A 77 -2.61 2.82 2.93
CA LEU A 77 -3.77 3.70 3.04
C LEU A 77 -5.00 2.86 3.37
N TRP A 78 -5.82 3.35 4.29
CA TRP A 78 -7.09 2.74 4.66
C TRP A 78 -8.20 3.78 4.81
N HIS A 79 -9.44 3.33 4.76
CA HIS A 79 -10.64 4.13 4.92
C HIS A 79 -11.40 3.67 6.16
N ASN A 80 -11.68 4.60 7.07
CA ASN A 80 -12.29 4.30 8.37
C ASN A 80 -13.67 3.62 8.28
N TYR A 81 -14.41 3.81 7.18
CA TYR A 81 -15.72 3.19 6.99
C TYR A 81 -15.67 1.66 6.89
N ARG A 82 -14.47 1.07 6.69
CA ARG A 82 -14.24 -0.38 6.68
C ARG A 82 -14.23 -1.00 8.09
N PHE A 83 -13.98 -0.22 9.13
CA PHE A 83 -13.97 -0.73 10.52
C PHE A 83 -15.37 -0.89 11.14
N VAL A 84 -16.41 -1.02 10.32
CA VAL A 84 -17.77 -1.30 10.77
C VAL A 84 -18.01 -2.81 10.87
N ASP A 85 -17.37 -3.59 10.00
CA ASP A 85 -17.43 -5.05 10.03
C ASP A 85 -16.32 -5.62 10.94
N PRO A 86 -16.67 -6.39 11.99
CA PRO A 86 -15.69 -7.07 12.84
C PRO A 86 -14.72 -7.97 12.05
N THR A 87 -15.18 -8.62 10.98
CA THR A 87 -14.35 -9.51 10.16
C THR A 87 -13.26 -8.74 9.44
N GLU A 88 -13.59 -7.58 8.89
CA GLU A 88 -12.59 -6.69 8.27
C GLU A 88 -11.59 -6.20 9.32
N THR A 89 -12.08 -5.81 10.50
CA THR A 89 -11.22 -5.33 11.59
C THR A 89 -10.21 -6.40 12.03
N GLU A 90 -10.64 -7.66 12.19
CA GLU A 90 -9.73 -8.76 12.52
C GLU A 90 -8.73 -9.03 11.39
N PHE A 91 -9.18 -9.03 10.13
CA PHE A 91 -8.29 -9.15 8.98
C PHE A 91 -7.22 -8.04 8.98
N TYR A 92 -7.62 -6.80 9.22
CA TYR A 92 -6.70 -5.66 9.30
C TYR A 92 -5.64 -5.81 10.40
N LYS A 93 -5.98 -6.39 11.55
CA LYS A 93 -4.99 -6.67 12.60
C LYS A 93 -3.93 -7.65 12.11
N THR A 94 -4.31 -8.64 11.29
CA THR A 94 -3.34 -9.56 10.67
C THR A 94 -2.44 -8.84 9.67
N VAL A 95 -3.00 -7.88 8.92
CA VAL A 95 -2.24 -7.09 7.94
C VAL A 95 -1.30 -6.12 8.66
N VAL A 96 -1.73 -5.34 9.65
CA VAL A 96 -0.91 -4.32 10.31
C VAL A 96 0.06 -4.90 11.35
N GLY A 97 -0.27 -6.07 11.91
CA GLY A 97 0.56 -6.78 12.87
C GLY A 97 2.00 -6.97 12.39
N ARG A 98 2.96 -6.88 13.32
CA ARG A 98 4.35 -7.25 13.03
C ARG A 98 4.39 -8.76 12.76
N PRO A 99 5.07 -9.21 11.70
CA PRO A 99 5.40 -10.63 11.57
C PRO A 99 6.20 -11.05 12.82
N ARG A 100 5.81 -12.17 13.43
CA ARG A 100 6.56 -12.78 14.53
C ARG A 100 7.86 -13.37 14.02
#